data_AF-A0A7S1IS87-F1
#
_entry.id   AF-A0A7S1IS87-F1
#
_cell.length_a   1.000
_cell.length_b   1.000
_cell.length_c   1.000
_cell.angle_alpha   90.00
_cell.angle_beta   90.00
_cell.angle_gamma   90.00
#
_symmetry.space_group_name_H-M   'P 1'
#
loop_
_entity.id
_entity.type
_entity.pdbx_description
1 polymer ?
#
loop_
_entity_poly.entity_id
_entity_poly.type
_entity_poly.pdbx_seq_one_letter_code
_entity_poly.pdbx_strand_id
1 'polypeptide(L)'
;FCTSSLLWHGGKSGGISRWFDKSVQLVVTENGKAGLLGEHSMMDGMPMVRFVDHLTKVDYAAAQKLAPLPEGGLGIVAPSPVSHIFSGDCIDALHSTPAVTAAIDRAKAAFDGLISSQELEALTFHGYGAAWMK
;
A
#
# COMPACT_ATOMS: atom_id res chain seq x y z
N PHE A 1 -9.65 -2.93 13.51
CA PHE A 1 -10.45 -2.38 12.39
C PHE A 1 -9.50 -1.71 11.38
N CYS A 2 -9.44 -2.09 10.08
CA CYS A 2 -8.88 -1.16 9.07
C CYS A 2 -9.68 0.13 9.17
N THR A 3 -9.00 1.19 9.54
CA THR A 3 -9.50 2.54 9.37
C THR A 3 -9.10 3.02 7.99
N SER A 4 -9.91 3.87 7.38
CA SER A 4 -9.60 4.50 6.08
C SER A 4 -8.24 5.21 6.10
N SER A 5 -7.82 5.72 7.26
CA SER A 5 -6.52 6.34 7.51
C SER A 5 -5.33 5.40 7.29
N LEU A 6 -5.48 4.10 7.56
CA LEU A 6 -4.43 3.10 7.35
C LEU A 6 -4.11 2.89 5.86
N LEU A 7 -5.14 2.90 5.02
CA LEU A 7 -4.97 2.75 3.57
C LEU A 7 -4.52 4.06 2.92
N TRP A 8 -5.00 5.20 3.42
CA TRP A 8 -4.67 6.51 2.88
C TRP A 8 -3.22 6.91 3.13
N HIS A 9 -2.81 6.99 4.40
CA HIS A 9 -1.49 7.46 4.79
C HIS A 9 -0.74 6.45 5.67
N GLY A 10 -1.36 5.36 6.10
CA GLY A 10 -0.69 4.35 6.95
C GLY A 10 -0.71 4.65 8.45
N GLY A 11 -1.28 5.79 8.87
CA GLY A 11 -1.23 6.22 10.27
C GLY A 11 0.20 6.40 10.80
N LYS A 12 0.33 6.47 12.13
CA LYS A 12 1.64 6.66 12.79
C LYS A 12 2.58 5.46 12.68
N SER A 13 2.05 4.24 12.51
CA SER A 13 2.84 3.02 12.46
C SER A 13 3.14 2.53 11.04
N GLY A 14 2.21 2.72 10.10
CA GLY A 14 2.31 2.19 8.74
C GLY A 14 2.77 3.19 7.68
N GLY A 15 2.79 4.50 7.98
CA GLY A 15 3.14 5.54 7.01
C GLY A 15 4.58 5.49 6.51
N ILE A 16 5.48 4.90 7.31
CA ILE A 16 6.90 4.71 6.95
C ILE A 16 7.13 3.55 5.97
N SER A 17 6.16 2.65 5.82
CA SER A 17 6.23 1.49 4.91
C SER A 17 5.50 1.80 3.59
N ARG A 18 5.85 2.94 2.98
CA ARG A 18 5.19 3.48 1.78
C ARG A 18 6.21 4.13 0.84
N TRP A 19 5.89 4.15 -0.44
CA TRP A 19 6.62 4.87 -1.48
C TRP A 19 5.64 5.66 -2.34
N PHE A 20 5.30 6.89 -1.92
CA PHE A 20 4.21 7.67 -2.51
C PHE A 20 4.42 8.06 -3.98
N ASP A 21 5.66 8.10 -4.47
CA ASP A 21 5.94 8.35 -5.90
C ASP A 21 5.56 7.17 -6.80
N LYS A 22 5.27 5.99 -6.23
CA LYS A 22 4.89 4.82 -7.02
C LYS A 22 3.41 4.91 -7.40
N SER A 23 3.13 4.78 -8.70
CA SER A 23 1.78 4.92 -9.26
C SER A 23 0.72 4.04 -8.61
N VAL A 24 1.09 2.83 -8.23
CA VAL A 24 0.20 1.85 -7.58
C VAL A 24 0.94 1.19 -6.42
N GLN A 25 0.33 1.23 -5.24
CA GLN A 25 0.80 0.53 -4.05
C GLN A 25 -0.31 -0.39 -3.53
N LEU A 26 -0.01 -1.68 -3.42
CA LEU A 26 -0.89 -2.66 -2.78
C LEU A 26 -0.52 -2.75 -1.30
N VAL A 27 -1.49 -2.47 -0.42
CA VAL A 27 -1.32 -2.55 1.02
C VAL A 27 -2.05 -3.80 1.51
N VAL A 28 -1.30 -4.76 2.05
CA VAL A 28 -1.85 -5.98 2.66
C VAL A 28 -1.41 -5.98 4.12
N THR A 29 -2.38 -6.04 5.03
CA THR A 29 -2.14 -6.01 6.47
C THR A 29 -2.19 -7.42 7.05
N GLU A 30 -1.53 -7.63 8.19
CA GLU A 30 -1.47 -8.93 8.87
C GLU A 30 -2.85 -9.49 9.24
N ASN A 31 -3.83 -8.62 9.47
CA ASN A 31 -5.20 -9.02 9.77
C ASN A 31 -6.03 -9.40 8.53
N GLY A 32 -5.39 -9.55 7.37
CA GLY A 32 -6.00 -9.96 6.11
C GLY A 32 -6.74 -8.85 5.37
N LYS A 33 -6.81 -7.64 5.92
CA LYS A 33 -7.38 -6.50 5.19
C LYS A 33 -6.38 -5.96 4.18
N ALA A 34 -6.89 -5.63 3.01
CA ALA A 34 -6.09 -5.10 1.92
C ALA A 34 -6.75 -3.88 1.29
N GLY A 35 -5.94 -3.08 0.62
CA GLY A 35 -6.39 -1.95 -0.17
C GLY A 35 -5.34 -1.54 -1.19
N LEU A 36 -5.73 -0.59 -2.03
CA LEU A 36 -4.88 -0.05 -3.08
C LEU A 36 -4.78 1.46 -2.89
N LEU A 37 -3.55 1.98 -2.96
CA LEU A 37 -3.25 3.39 -2.98
C LEU A 37 -2.74 3.76 -4.38
N GLY A 38 -3.43 4.70 -5.01
CA GLY A 38 -3.08 5.20 -6.34
C GLY A 38 -2.54 6.62 -6.27
N GLU A 39 -1.45 6.86 -7.00
CA GLU A 39 -0.96 8.22 -7.24
C GLU A 39 -1.82 8.86 -8.36
N HIS A 40 -2.24 10.11 -8.16
CA HIS A 40 -3.31 10.73 -8.94
C HIS A 40 -2.83 11.42 -10.23
N SER A 41 -1.53 11.69 -10.38
CA SER A 41 -0.98 12.35 -11.57
C SER A 41 -1.07 11.49 -12.82
N MET A 42 -0.94 10.16 -12.67
CA MET A 42 -0.88 9.22 -13.79
C MET A 42 -2.22 8.50 -14.07
N MET A 43 -3.10 8.40 -13.07
CA MET A 43 -4.31 7.56 -13.16
C MET A 43 -5.53 8.18 -12.47
N ASP A 44 -6.68 7.97 -13.12
CA ASP A 44 -8.01 8.33 -12.60
C ASP A 44 -8.63 7.14 -11.84
N GLY A 45 -9.72 7.40 -11.09
CA GLY A 45 -10.40 6.42 -10.27
C GLY A 45 -10.99 5.24 -11.06
N MET A 46 -11.49 5.48 -12.27
CA MET A 46 -12.17 4.43 -13.06
C MET A 46 -11.23 3.29 -13.51
N PRO A 47 -10.04 3.56 -14.09
CA PRO A 47 -9.02 2.54 -14.32
C PRO A 47 -8.64 1.76 -13.06
N MET A 48 -8.53 2.44 -11.93
CA MET A 48 -8.15 1.82 -10.66
C MET A 48 -9.21 0.87 -10.12
N VAL A 49 -10.48 1.28 -10.16
CA VAL A 49 -11.60 0.41 -9.78
C VAL A 49 -11.64 -0.83 -10.68
N ARG A 50 -11.44 -0.67 -12.00
CA ARG A 50 -11.38 -1.80 -12.93
C ARG A 50 -10.20 -2.74 -12.66
N PHE A 51 -9.04 -2.19 -12.30
CA PHE A 51 -7.87 -2.99 -11.95
C PHE A 51 -8.13 -3.83 -10.68
N VAL A 52 -8.69 -3.21 -9.64
CA VAL A 52 -9.06 -3.93 -8.40
C VAL A 52 -10.13 -4.98 -8.67
N ASP A 53 -11.17 -4.65 -9.44
CA ASP A 53 -12.22 -5.60 -9.83
C ASP A 53 -11.64 -6.82 -10.55
N HIS A 54 -10.71 -6.60 -11.49
CA HIS A 54 -10.01 -7.69 -12.17
C HIS A 54 -9.21 -8.56 -11.19
N LEU A 55 -8.43 -7.96 -10.29
CA LEU A 55 -7.66 -8.70 -9.28
C LEU A 55 -8.57 -9.53 -8.37
N THR A 56 -9.69 -8.97 -7.92
CA THR A 56 -10.62 -9.66 -7.00
C THR A 56 -11.41 -10.79 -7.66
N LYS A 57 -11.51 -10.81 -8.99
CA LYS A 57 -12.15 -11.88 -9.76
C LYS A 57 -11.24 -13.09 -10.00
N VAL A 58 -9.93 -12.94 -9.80
CA VAL A 58 -9.00 -14.06 -9.90
C VAL A 58 -9.11 -14.88 -8.62
N ASP A 59 -9.61 -16.11 -8.75
CA ASP A 59 -9.66 -17.02 -7.61
C ASP A 59 -8.26 -17.49 -7.19
N TYR A 60 -8.15 -17.96 -5.95
CA TYR A 60 -6.87 -18.36 -5.38
C TYR A 60 -6.23 -19.53 -6.15
N ALA A 61 -7.01 -20.47 -6.68
CA ALA A 61 -6.49 -21.61 -7.43
C ALA A 61 -5.90 -21.16 -8.78
N ALA A 62 -6.53 -20.20 -9.44
CA ALA A 62 -6.02 -19.57 -10.65
C ALA A 62 -4.74 -18.76 -10.34
N ALA A 63 -4.71 -18.01 -9.24
CA ALA A 63 -3.53 -17.28 -8.80
C ALA A 63 -2.35 -18.23 -8.51
N GLN A 64 -2.58 -19.35 -7.82
CA GLN A 64 -1.57 -20.37 -7.58
C GLN A 64 -1.05 -21.04 -8.86
N LYS A 65 -1.88 -21.19 -9.89
CA LYS A 65 -1.41 -21.69 -11.20
C LYS A 65 -0.50 -20.69 -11.91
N LEU A 66 -0.78 -19.39 -11.77
CA LEU A 66 0.03 -18.32 -12.37
C LEU A 66 1.34 -18.10 -11.62
N ALA A 67 1.35 -18.29 -10.30
CA ALA A 67 2.51 -18.17 -9.44
C ALA A 67 2.52 -19.34 -8.43
N PRO A 68 3.03 -20.52 -8.82
CA PRO A 68 3.06 -21.68 -7.94
C PRO A 68 3.90 -21.40 -6.70
N LEU A 69 3.32 -21.67 -5.53
CA LEU A 69 4.07 -21.63 -4.29
C LEU A 69 5.10 -22.77 -4.28
N PRO A 70 6.30 -22.55 -3.71
CA PRO A 70 7.30 -23.60 -3.57
C PRO A 70 6.76 -24.76 -2.71
N GLU A 71 7.11 -26.00 -3.06
CA GLU A 71 6.83 -27.16 -2.21
C GLU A 71 7.57 -27.01 -0.87
N GLY A 72 6.85 -26.70 0.21
CA GLY A 72 7.43 -26.49 1.55
C GLY A 72 6.79 -25.40 2.42
N GLY A 73 5.81 -24.63 1.92
CA GLY A 73 5.06 -23.64 2.69
C GLY A 73 5.33 -22.18 2.25
N LEU A 74 4.94 -21.21 3.10
CA LEU A 74 5.10 -19.74 2.93
C LEU A 74 6.57 -19.27 2.89
N GLY A 75 7.50 -20.09 2.40
CA GLY A 75 8.84 -19.65 2.08
C GLY A 75 8.74 -18.61 0.98
N ILE A 76 9.13 -17.36 1.28
CA ILE A 76 9.38 -16.34 0.27
C ILE A 76 10.52 -16.86 -0.59
N VAL A 77 10.20 -17.60 -1.66
CA VAL A 77 11.15 -17.78 -2.75
C VAL A 77 11.19 -16.42 -3.41
N ALA A 78 12.21 -15.65 -3.05
CA ALA A 78 12.50 -14.38 -3.70
C ALA A 78 12.48 -14.66 -5.21
N PRO A 79 11.58 -14.03 -5.98
CA PRO A 79 11.58 -14.24 -7.42
C PRO A 79 12.98 -13.89 -7.92
N SER A 80 13.69 -14.87 -8.48
CA SER A 80 15.01 -14.65 -9.06
C SER A 80 14.82 -13.96 -10.42
N PRO A 81 15.51 -12.83 -10.72
CA PRO A 81 16.33 -12.01 -9.84
C PRO A 81 15.66 -10.65 -9.59
N VAL A 82 14.86 -10.53 -8.53
CA VAL A 82 14.58 -9.20 -7.96
C VAL A 82 15.87 -8.77 -7.29
N SER A 83 16.65 -7.95 -8.01
CA SER A 83 17.81 -7.29 -7.44
C SER A 83 17.32 -6.37 -6.32
N HIS A 84 17.81 -6.60 -5.11
CA HIS A 84 17.56 -5.69 -4.02
C HIS A 84 18.25 -4.37 -4.35
N ILE A 85 17.49 -3.36 -4.76
CA ILE A 85 18.04 -2.07 -5.22
C ILE A 85 18.79 -1.31 -4.12
N PHE A 86 18.57 -1.67 -2.86
CA PHE A 86 19.29 -1.15 -1.69
C PHE A 86 20.34 -2.15 -1.18
N SER A 87 20.80 -3.12 -1.99
CA SER A 87 21.86 -4.06 -1.59
C SER A 87 23.22 -3.38 -1.44
N GLY A 88 24.13 -4.04 -0.73
CA GLY A 88 25.47 -3.53 -0.45
C GLY A 88 25.44 -2.34 0.51
N ASP A 89 26.42 -1.45 0.38
CA ASP A 89 26.65 -0.34 1.31
C ASP A 89 25.67 0.83 1.12
N CYS A 90 24.65 0.70 0.25
CA CYS A 90 23.71 1.78 -0.06
C CYS A 90 22.92 2.23 1.19
N ILE A 91 22.44 1.29 2.00
CA ILE A 91 21.73 1.60 3.25
C ILE A 91 22.67 2.27 4.25
N ASP A 92 23.90 1.77 4.38
CA ASP A 92 24.89 2.33 5.29
C ASP A 92 25.35 3.73 4.85
N ALA A 93 25.47 3.97 3.53
CA ALA A 93 25.74 5.28 2.95
C ALA A 93 24.59 6.26 3.17
N LEU A 94 23.34 5.80 3.07
CA LEU A 94 22.16 6.61 3.38
C LEU A 94 22.11 6.99 4.87
N HIS A 95 22.45 6.08 5.78
CA HIS A 95 22.45 6.34 7.22
C HIS A 95 23.64 7.19 7.69
N SER A 96 24.79 7.09 7.01
CA SER A 96 26.00 7.85 7.37
C SER A 96 26.04 9.27 6.80
N THR A 97 25.09 9.64 5.94
CA THR A 97 24.99 10.99 5.36
C THR A 97 24.11 11.91 6.21
N PRO A 98 24.66 12.91 6.93
CA PRO A 98 23.87 13.73 7.87
C PRO A 98 22.72 14.50 7.21
N ALA A 99 22.88 14.89 5.94
CA ALA A 99 21.84 15.57 5.18
C ALA A 99 20.61 14.68 4.93
N VAL A 100 20.82 13.37 4.70
CA VAL A 100 19.74 12.39 4.49
C VAL A 100 18.99 12.17 5.79
N THR A 101 19.70 11.97 6.91
CA THR A 101 19.10 11.84 8.24
C THR A 101 18.25 13.06 8.59
N ALA A 102 18.77 14.27 8.38
CA ALA A 102 18.02 15.51 8.62
C ALA A 102 16.80 15.66 7.69
N ALA A 103 16.86 15.15 6.45
CA ALA A 103 15.70 15.13 5.56
C ALA A 103 14.63 14.14 6.04
N ILE A 104 15.03 12.95 6.50
CA ILE A 104 14.13 11.94 7.07
C ILE A 104 13.42 12.50 8.31
N ASP A 105 14.15 13.15 9.23
CA ASP A 105 13.55 13.69 10.46
C ASP A 105 12.56 14.83 10.16
N ARG A 106 12.89 15.70 9.20
CA ARG A 106 11.94 16.73 8.71
C ARG A 106 10.70 16.10 8.09
N ALA A 107 10.88 15.06 7.26
CA ALA A 107 9.76 14.38 6.61
C ALA A 107 8.83 13.71 7.63
N LYS A 108 9.38 13.05 8.66
CA LYS A 108 8.62 12.46 9.77
C LYS A 108 7.79 13.51 10.52
N ALA A 109 8.41 14.61 10.92
CA ALA A 109 7.73 15.69 11.62
C ALA A 109 6.62 16.34 10.77
N ALA A 110 6.88 16.57 9.48
CA ALA A 110 5.89 17.12 8.56
C ALA A 110 4.72 16.14 8.34
N PHE A 111 5.02 14.84 8.20
CA PHE A 111 4.01 13.80 8.06
C PHE A 111 3.12 13.71 9.30
N ASP A 112 3.71 13.66 10.50
CA ASP A 112 2.96 13.63 11.76
C ASP A 112 2.05 14.85 11.93
N GLY A 113 2.55 16.04 11.59
CA GLY A 113 1.76 17.27 11.58
C GLY A 113 0.59 17.18 10.61
N LEU A 114 0.82 16.70 9.38
CA LEU A 114 -0.20 16.60 8.36
C LEU A 114 -1.30 15.60 8.75
N ILE A 115 -0.95 14.38 9.17
CA ILE A 115 -1.95 13.36 9.50
C ILE A 115 -2.76 13.72 10.75
N SER A 116 -2.17 14.48 11.68
CA SER A 116 -2.90 14.93 12.88
C SER A 116 -3.93 16.02 12.59
N SER A 117 -3.81 16.72 11.46
CA SER A 117 -4.77 17.72 11.00
C SER A 117 -5.97 17.14 10.24
N GLN A 118 -5.95 15.84 9.93
CA GLN A 118 -6.98 15.19 9.12
C GLN A 118 -7.97 14.41 9.99
N GLU A 119 -9.25 14.56 9.68
CA GLU A 119 -10.33 13.73 10.22
C GLU A 119 -10.97 12.95 9.07
N LEU A 120 -11.06 11.63 9.21
CA LEU A 120 -11.55 10.76 8.15
C LEU A 120 -12.48 9.69 8.74
N GLU A 121 -13.73 9.72 8.31
CA GLU A 121 -14.75 8.75 8.66
C GLU A 121 -15.37 8.14 7.41
N ALA A 122 -15.55 6.83 7.39
CA ALA A 122 -16.26 6.12 6.33
C ALA A 122 -17.64 5.71 6.83
N LEU A 123 -18.69 6.29 6.23
CA LEU A 123 -20.07 5.94 6.53
C LEU A 123 -20.57 4.87 5.56
N THR A 124 -20.91 3.71 6.09
CA THR A 124 -21.65 2.70 5.33
C THR A 124 -23.15 2.93 5.52
N PHE A 125 -23.82 3.38 4.46
CA PHE A 125 -25.26 3.60 4.49
C PHE A 125 -26.01 2.33 4.03
N HIS A 126 -26.92 1.85 4.87
CA HIS A 126 -27.68 0.61 4.64
C HIS A 126 -29.18 0.82 4.37
N GLY A 127 -29.68 2.06 4.33
CA GLY A 127 -31.12 2.32 4.25
C GLY A 127 -31.74 2.01 2.88
N TYR A 128 -31.07 2.40 1.80
CA TYR A 128 -31.49 2.15 0.42
C TYR A 128 -30.29 2.27 -0.52
N GLY A 129 -30.49 1.90 -1.79
CA GLY A 129 -29.46 2.02 -2.82
C GLY A 129 -30.07 2.26 -4.20
N ALA A 130 -29.26 2.09 -5.25
CA ALA A 130 -29.67 2.33 -6.64
C ALA A 130 -30.88 1.50 -7.10
N ALA A 131 -31.20 0.39 -6.43
CA ALA A 131 -32.38 -0.42 -6.74
C ALA A 131 -33.71 0.22 -6.29
N TRP A 132 -33.68 1.08 -5.26
CA TRP A 132 -34.88 1.74 -4.72
C TRP A 132 -35.10 3.15 -5.28
N MET A 133 -34.03 3.80 -5.77
CA MET A 133 -34.09 5.14 -6.38
C MET A 133 -34.48 5.14 -7.87
N LYS A 134 -34.78 3.97 -8.45
CA LYS A 134 -35.30 3.83 -9.82
C LYS A 134 -36.82 3.84 -9.80
#